data_AF-A0A349ECN2-F1
#
_entry.id   AF-A0A349ECN2-F1
#
_cell.length_a   1.000
_cell.length_b   1.000
_cell.length_c   1.000
_cell.angle_alpha   90.00
_cell.angle_beta   90.00
_cell.angle_gamma   90.00
#
_symmetry.space_group_name_H-M   'P 1'
#
loop_
_entity.id
_entity.type
_entity.pdbx_description
1 polymer ?
#
loop_
_entity_poly.entity_id
_entity_poly.type
_entity_poly.pdbx_seq_one_letter_code
_entity_poly.pdbx_strand_id
1 'polypeptide(L)'
;MTQPLIVLDTNVLVAALRSRSGASYRVLSQVGQNLFTIAISVPLVMEYEDVLTRPGMVPISRSAVDAVLDYLCVVGQRQRIFYLWRPK
;
A
#
# COMPACT_ATOMS: atom_id res chain seq x y z
N MET A 1 5.56 -9.47 -21.91
CA MET A 1 5.38 -10.30 -20.69
C MET A 1 4.46 -9.54 -19.76
N THR A 2 3.51 -10.20 -19.10
CA THR A 2 2.63 -9.53 -18.13
C THR A 2 3.42 -9.25 -16.85
N GLN A 3 3.36 -8.01 -16.35
CA GLN A 3 3.98 -7.66 -15.07
C GLN A 3 3.33 -8.49 -13.95
N PRO A 4 4.10 -8.93 -12.93
CA PRO A 4 3.52 -9.62 -11.79
C PRO A 4 2.57 -8.67 -11.05
N LEU A 5 1.40 -9.20 -10.67
CA LEU A 5 0.44 -8.51 -9.83
C LEU A 5 0.74 -8.86 -8.37
N ILE A 6 1.02 -7.86 -7.54
CA ILE A 6 1.39 -8.05 -6.14
C ILE A 6 0.43 -7.31 -5.20
N VAL A 7 0.28 -7.81 -3.99
CA VAL A 7 -0.35 -7.08 -2.88
C VAL A 7 0.77 -6.65 -1.93
N LEU A 8 0.76 -5.39 -1.51
CA LEU A 8 1.66 -4.94 -0.45
C LEU A 8 0.99 -5.25 0.89
N ASP A 9 1.73 -5.85 1.81
CA ASP A 9 1.24 -5.97 3.19
C ASP A 9 1.43 -4.63 3.91
N THR A 10 0.59 -4.36 4.91
CA THR A 10 0.59 -3.12 5.67
C THR A 10 1.95 -2.86 6.33
N ASN A 11 2.63 -3.92 6.79
CA ASN A 11 3.98 -3.81 7.36
C ASN A 11 5.04 -3.31 6.35
N VAL A 12 4.88 -3.59 5.06
CA VAL A 12 5.78 -3.12 4.00
C VAL A 12 5.65 -1.61 3.88
N LEU A 13 4.43 -1.09 3.86
CA LEU A 13 4.18 0.35 3.82
C LEU A 13 4.71 1.04 5.07
N VAL A 14 4.44 0.50 6.27
CA VAL A 14 4.97 1.04 7.52
C VAL A 14 6.50 1.09 7.49
N ALA A 15 7.17 -0.03 7.15
CA ALA A 15 8.62 -0.09 7.10
C ALA A 15 9.21 0.87 6.05
N ALA A 16 8.58 1.00 4.88
CA ALA A 16 8.99 1.89 3.81
C ALA A 16 8.91 3.37 4.21
N LEU A 17 7.84 3.76 4.90
CA LEU A 17 7.62 5.14 5.33
C LEU A 17 8.46 5.50 6.57
N ARG A 18 8.91 4.51 7.35
CA ARG A 18 9.80 4.71 8.51
C ARG A 18 11.28 4.81 8.15
N SER A 19 11.74 4.16 7.09
CA SER A 19 13.17 4.12 6.74
C SER A 19 13.40 4.06 5.24
N ARG A 20 14.33 4.91 4.75
CA ARG A 20 14.73 4.98 3.33
C ARG A 20 15.80 3.95 2.93
N SER A 21 16.40 3.24 3.88
CA SER A 21 17.49 2.28 3.61
C SER A 21 17.03 0.82 3.49
N GLY A 22 15.76 0.54 3.83
CA GLY A 22 15.21 -0.82 3.85
C GLY A 22 14.74 -1.33 2.49
N ALA A 23 14.60 -2.66 2.38
CA ALA A 23 14.03 -3.30 1.19
C ALA A 23 12.60 -2.83 0.89
N SER A 24 11.79 -2.60 1.93
CA SER A 24 10.42 -2.09 1.77
C SER A 24 10.37 -0.72 1.10
N TYR A 25 11.29 0.18 1.44
CA TYR A 25 11.39 1.47 0.75
C TYR A 25 11.75 1.30 -0.72
N ARG A 26 12.68 0.37 -1.03
CA ARG A 26 13.00 0.07 -2.43
C ARG A 26 11.77 -0.45 -3.19
N VAL A 27 11.02 -1.38 -2.61
CA VAL A 27 9.76 -1.87 -3.20
C VAL A 27 8.78 -0.73 -3.42
N LEU A 28 8.51 0.10 -2.40
CA LEU A 28 7.57 1.22 -2.54
C LEU A 28 8.05 2.23 -3.61
N SER A 29 9.35 2.51 -3.67
CA SER A 29 9.93 3.44 -4.66
C SER A 29 9.81 2.92 -6.10
N GLN A 30 9.68 1.61 -6.29
CA GLN A 30 9.53 0.94 -7.59
C GLN A 30 8.10 0.89 -8.10
N VAL A 31 7.11 1.26 -7.28
CA VAL A 31 5.71 1.35 -7.69
C VAL A 31 5.58 2.35 -8.86
N GLY A 32 4.99 1.91 -9.96
CA GLY A 32 4.83 2.71 -11.18
C GLY A 32 6.01 2.63 -12.16
N GLN A 33 7.06 1.86 -11.86
CA GLN A 33 8.24 1.71 -12.72
C GLN A 33 8.17 0.51 -13.69
N ASN A 34 6.98 -0.03 -13.97
CA ASN A 34 6.78 -1.18 -14.86
C ASN A 34 7.47 -2.50 -14.45
N LEU A 35 7.89 -2.62 -13.18
CA LEU A 35 8.46 -3.87 -12.63
C LEU A 35 7.38 -4.83 -12.12
N PHE A 36 6.28 -4.28 -11.62
CA PHE A 36 5.12 -4.99 -11.09
C PHE A 36 3.92 -4.03 -11.07
N THR A 37 2.72 -4.60 -10.98
CA THR A 37 1.48 -3.87 -10.73
C THR A 37 1.02 -4.15 -9.30
N ILE A 38 0.57 -3.14 -8.57
CA ILE A 38 -0.04 -3.35 -7.24
C ILE A 38 -1.54 -3.63 -7.40
N ALA A 39 -2.04 -4.65 -6.73
CA ALA A 39 -3.47 -4.90 -6.56
C ALA A 39 -3.97 -4.08 -5.37
N ILE A 40 -5.02 -3.31 -5.59
CA ILE A 40 -5.67 -2.50 -4.55
C ILE A 40 -7.16 -2.79 -4.49
N SER A 41 -7.75 -2.62 -3.32
CA SER A 41 -9.19 -2.63 -3.15
C SER A 41 -9.57 -1.62 -2.08
N VAL A 42 -10.81 -1.14 -2.11
CA VAL A 42 -11.35 -0.23 -1.07
C VAL A 42 -11.03 -0.67 0.36
N PRO A 43 -11.33 -1.91 0.80
CA PRO A 43 -11.02 -2.38 2.16
C PRO A 43 -9.51 -2.33 2.49
N LEU A 44 -8.65 -2.64 1.53
CA LEU A 44 -7.20 -2.68 1.72
C LEU A 44 -6.64 -1.27 1.87
N VAL A 45 -7.12 -0.31 1.08
CA VAL A 45 -6.74 1.10 1.21
C VAL A 45 -7.23 1.67 2.52
N MET A 46 -8.45 1.31 2.96
CA MET A 46 -8.96 1.67 4.29
C MET A 46 -8.10 1.09 5.43
N GLU A 47 -7.62 -0.15 5.30
CA GLU A 47 -6.69 -0.74 6.27
C GLU A 47 -5.36 0.03 6.31
N TYR A 48 -4.82 0.40 5.15
CA TYR A 48 -3.62 1.21 5.09
C TYR A 48 -3.82 2.58 5.75
N GLU A 49 -4.92 3.27 5.45
CA GLU A 49 -5.23 4.55 6.09
C GLU A 49 -5.34 4.40 7.61
N ASP A 50 -6.12 3.43 8.09
CA ASP A 50 -6.31 3.18 9.52
C ASP A 50 -4.99 2.88 10.23
N VAL A 51 -4.07 2.15 9.61
CA VAL A 51 -2.77 1.81 10.23
C VAL A 51 -1.79 2.97 10.13
N LEU A 52 -1.60 3.55 8.95
CA LEU A 52 -0.57 4.57 8.70
C LEU A 52 -0.88 5.90 9.39
N THR A 53 -2.15 6.20 9.68
CA THR A 53 -2.55 7.43 10.37
C THR A 53 -2.49 7.33 11.90
N ARG A 54 -2.15 6.15 12.47
CA ARG A 54 -2.01 5.99 13.93
C ARG A 54 -0.87 6.86 14.47
N PRO A 55 -1.06 7.53 15.62
CA PRO A 55 -0.01 8.33 16.24
C PRO A 55 1.30 7.56 16.40
N GLY A 56 2.40 8.09 15.85
CA GLY A 56 3.74 7.50 15.94
C GLY A 56 4.02 6.31 15.01
N MET A 57 3.05 5.88 14.19
CA MET A 57 3.24 4.74 13.28
C MET A 57 4.29 5.04 12.20
N VAL A 58 4.20 6.20 11.57
CA VAL A 58 5.16 6.67 10.56
C VAL A 58 5.62 8.10 10.87
N PRO A 59 6.87 8.47 10.56
CA PRO A 59 7.45 9.78 10.87
C PRO A 59 7.14 10.83 9.77
N ILE A 60 5.93 10.80 9.20
CA ILE A 60 5.48 11.74 8.17
C ILE A 60 4.11 12.31 8.54
N SER A 61 3.73 13.45 7.95
CA SER A 61 2.42 14.06 8.20
C SER A 61 1.28 13.20 7.67
N ARG A 62 0.09 13.35 8.23
CA ARG A 62 -1.13 12.72 7.69
C ARG A 62 -1.35 13.06 6.21
N SER A 63 -1.15 14.32 5.83
CA SER A 63 -1.23 14.73 4.41
C SER A 63 -0.23 14.01 3.50
N ALA A 64 0.95 13.64 4.00
CA ALA A 64 1.92 12.87 3.24
C ALA A 64 1.52 11.39 3.13
N VAL A 65 0.88 10.82 4.17
CA VAL A 65 0.24 9.50 4.10
C VAL A 65 -0.87 9.52 3.05
N ASP A 66 -1.75 10.51 3.09
CA ASP A 66 -2.86 10.67 2.13
C ASP A 66 -2.33 10.72 0.69
N ALA A 67 -1.29 11.53 0.44
CA ALA A 67 -0.65 11.62 -0.88
C ALA A 67 -0.05 10.28 -1.36
N VAL A 68 0.52 9.48 -0.45
CA VAL A 68 1.01 8.13 -0.80
C VAL A 68 -0.15 7.22 -1.17
N LEU A 69 -1.23 7.21 -0.38
CA LEU A 69 -2.41 6.38 -0.64
C LEU A 69 -3.11 6.77 -1.94
N ASP A 70 -3.25 8.06 -2.21
CA ASP A 70 -3.78 8.58 -3.48
C ASP A 70 -2.93 8.11 -4.66
N TYR A 71 -1.60 8.18 -4.55
CA TYR A 71 -0.70 7.67 -5.58
C TYR A 71 -0.87 6.17 -5.80
N LEU A 72 -0.94 5.37 -4.73
CA LEU A 72 -1.21 3.93 -4.85
C LEU A 72 -2.56 3.65 -5.52
N CYS A 73 -3.58 4.49 -5.28
CA CYS A 73 -4.88 4.38 -5.93
C CYS A 73 -4.83 4.71 -7.43
N VAL A 74 -4.02 5.69 -7.83
CA VAL A 74 -3.85 6.10 -9.23
C VAL A 74 -3.13 5.03 -10.06
N VAL A 75 -2.08 4.43 -9.51
CA VAL A 75 -1.22 3.47 -10.24
C VAL A 75 -1.62 2.01 -10.05
N GLY A 76 -2.45 1.73 -9.04
CA GLY A 76 -2.86 0.39 -8.69
C GLY A 76 -3.99 -0.16 -9.56
N GLN A 77 -3.96 -1.47 -9.76
CA GLN A 77 -5.06 -2.19 -10.39
C GLN A 77 -6.14 -2.48 -9.35
N ARG A 78 -7.34 -1.93 -9.55
CA ARG A 78 -8.50 -2.20 -8.68
C ARG A 78 -8.93 -3.67 -8.80
N GLN A 79 -8.71 -4.42 -7.72
CA GLN A 79 -9.17 -5.79 -7.54
C GLN A 79 -10.58 -5.80 -6.92
N ARG A 80 -11.53 -6.42 -7.62
CA ARG A 80 -12.85 -6.69 -7.03
C ARG A 80 -12.73 -7.87 -6.06
N ILE A 81 -13.13 -7.64 -4.82
CA ILE A 81 -13.18 -8.66 -3.77
C ILE A 81 -14.63 -9.14 -3.65
N PHE A 82 -14.83 -10.45 -3.58
CA PHE A 82 -16.12 -11.06 -3.27
C PHE A 82 -16.09 -11.55 -1.83
N TYR A 83 -16.88 -10.91 -0.98
CA TYR A 83 -16.98 -11.30 0.42
C TYR A 83 -17.97 -12.44 0.56
N LEU A 84 -17.50 -13.53 1.13
CA LEU A 84 -18.36 -14.52 1.74
C LEU A 84 -18.31 -14.28 3.24
N TRP A 85 -19.48 -14.32 3.88
CA TRP A 85 -19.52 -14.42 5.33
C TRP A 85 -18.85 -15.73 5.71
N ARG A 86 -17.70 -15.64 6.39
CA ARG A 86 -17.06 -16.80 7.03
C ARG A 86 -17.39 -16.74 8.51
N PRO A 87 -18.49 -17.38 8.95
CA PRO A 87 -18.74 -17.52 10.38
C PRO A 87 -17.55 -18.27 11.00
N LYS A 88 -17.11 -17.80 12.17
CA LYS A 88 -16.20 -18.53 13.04
C LYS A 88 -17.00 -19.34 14.04
#